data_AF-A0A9D8FAI1-F1
#
_entry.id   AF-A0A9D8FAI1-F1
#
_cell.length_a   1.000
_cell.length_b   1.000
_cell.length_c   1.000
_cell.angle_alpha   90.00
_cell.angle_beta   90.00
_cell.angle_gamma   90.00
#
_symmetry.space_group_name_H-M   'P 1'
#
loop_
_entity.id
_entity.type
_entity.pdbx_description
1 polymer ?
#
loop_
_entity_poly.entity_id
_entity_poly.type
_entity_poly.pdbx_seq_one_letter_code
_entity_poly.pdbx_strand_id
1 'polypeptide(L)'
;FAFIEHRFLREGFWASLNHHQLLLYLFLIIVSDRHGLSYYSYDKICTLLGILVDEYILARNVLIDLDLIAFDGSLFQVLSLPDKTALPSPAALNNQKQMEQHDPATIHHLVMQTFGRHHDRNCQ
;
A
#
# COMPACT_ATOMS: atom_id res chain seq x y z
N PHE A 1 14.73 -8.85 -9.28
CA PHE A 1 13.28 -8.77 -8.98
C PHE A 1 13.16 -8.30 -7.54
N ALA A 2 12.54 -7.15 -7.31
CA ALA A 2 12.13 -6.76 -5.96
C ALA A 2 10.84 -7.52 -5.64
N PHE A 3 10.79 -8.25 -4.52
CA PHE A 3 9.64 -9.04 -4.11
C PHE A 3 9.05 -8.44 -2.85
N ILE A 4 7.75 -8.15 -2.88
CA ILE A 4 7.00 -7.83 -1.66
C ILE A 4 6.60 -9.16 -1.06
N GLU A 5 7.07 -9.43 0.15
CA GLU A 5 6.67 -10.65 0.85
C GLU A 5 5.15 -10.70 1.05
N HIS A 6 4.54 -11.83 0.69
CA HIS A 6 3.09 -12.04 0.87
C HIS A 6 2.62 -11.85 2.33
N ARG A 7 3.54 -12.03 3.28
CA ARG A 7 3.34 -11.79 4.71
C ARG A 7 3.01 -10.33 5.02
N PHE A 8 3.52 -9.37 4.24
CA PHE A 8 3.21 -7.95 4.39
C PHE A 8 1.70 -7.66 4.26
N LEU A 9 1.05 -8.33 3.31
CA LEU A 9 -0.39 -8.20 3.07
C LEU A 9 -1.22 -9.00 4.08
N ARG A 10 -0.70 -10.14 4.55
CA ARG A 10 -1.45 -11.09 5.39
C ARG A 10 -1.38 -10.77 6.88
N GLU A 11 -0.26 -10.23 7.35
CA GLU A 11 0.01 -10.03 8.78
C GLU A 11 -0.37 -8.61 9.25
N GLY A 12 -1.22 -7.92 8.51
CA GLY A 12 -1.83 -6.65 8.93
C GLY A 12 -0.96 -5.40 8.74
N PHE A 13 0.29 -5.53 8.29
CA PHE A 13 1.15 -4.38 8.01
C PHE A 13 0.49 -3.43 7.01
N TRP A 14 -0.07 -3.97 5.93
CA TRP A 14 -0.80 -3.17 4.93
C TRP A 14 -1.93 -2.34 5.53
N ALA A 15 -2.70 -2.90 6.46
CA ALA A 15 -3.84 -2.22 7.08
C ALA A 15 -3.40 -1.23 8.18
N SER A 16 -2.24 -1.45 8.79
CA SER A 16 -1.71 -0.58 9.84
C SER A 16 -1.02 0.68 9.32
N LEU A 17 -0.57 0.66 8.07
CA LEU A 17 0.20 1.75 7.47
C LEU A 17 -0.69 2.77 6.77
N ASN A 18 -0.35 4.05 6.91
CA ASN A 18 -0.99 5.14 6.18
C ASN A 18 -0.49 5.19 4.72
N HIS A 19 -1.22 5.91 3.86
CA HIS A 19 -0.94 6.08 2.45
C HIS A 19 0.50 6.54 2.17
N HIS A 20 1.01 7.54 2.90
CA HIS A 20 2.39 8.02 2.73
C HIS A 20 3.43 6.97 3.14
N GLN A 21 3.15 6.17 4.18
CA GLN A 21 4.04 5.09 4.63
C GLN A 21 4.11 3.97 3.60
N LEU A 22 2.94 3.54 3.09
CA LEU A 22 2.87 2.53 2.02
C LEU A 22 3.57 3.01 0.75
N LEU A 23 3.31 4.26 0.35
CA LEU A 23 3.90 4.84 -0.85
C LEU A 23 5.43 4.90 -0.75
N LEU A 24 5.96 5.36 0.38
CA LEU A 24 7.40 5.40 0.64
C LEU A 24 8.01 3.99 0.65
N TYR A 25 7.37 3.04 1.33
CA TYR A 25 7.86 1.67 1.42
C TYR A 25 7.89 0.99 0.03
N LEU A 26 6.81 1.08 -0.75
CA LEU A 26 6.77 0.53 -2.11
C LEU A 26 7.81 1.20 -3.01
N PHE A 27 7.97 2.51 -2.92
CA PHE A 27 8.99 3.22 -3.68
C PHE A 27 10.37 2.67 -3.38
N LEU A 28 10.73 2.55 -2.09
CA LEU A 28 12.02 2.02 -1.65
C LEU A 28 12.24 0.59 -2.16
N ILE A 29 11.23 -0.28 -2.13
CA ILE A 29 11.31 -1.63 -2.71
C ILE A 29 11.64 -1.59 -4.21
N ILE A 30 11.01 -0.68 -4.96
CA ILE A 30 11.21 -0.55 -6.41
C ILE A 30 12.63 -0.08 -6.74
N VAL A 31 13.13 0.92 -6.01
CA VAL A 31 14.45 1.52 -6.28
C VAL A 31 15.60 0.77 -5.62
N SER A 32 15.32 -0.21 -4.77
CA SER A 32 16.34 -1.00 -4.08
C SER A 32 17.05 -1.98 -5.00
N ASP A 33 18.32 -2.21 -4.73
CA ASP A 33 19.12 -3.24 -5.40
C ASP A 33 18.79 -4.66 -4.89
N ARG A 34 19.59 -5.65 -5.31
CA ARG A 34 19.46 -7.05 -4.90
C ARG A 34 19.67 -7.30 -3.40
N HIS A 35 20.25 -6.35 -2.68
CA HIS A 35 20.49 -6.38 -1.24
C HIS A 35 19.45 -5.54 -0.46
N GLY A 36 18.47 -4.96 -1.15
CA GLY A 36 17.47 -4.09 -0.54
C GLY A 36 17.97 -2.66 -0.32
N LEU A 37 19.06 -2.24 -0.96
CA LEU A 37 19.71 -0.94 -0.70
C LEU A 37 19.29 0.13 -1.71
N SER A 38 19.01 1.34 -1.22
CA SER A 38 18.66 2.51 -2.02
C SER A 38 19.36 3.78 -1.54
N TYR A 39 19.98 4.52 -2.48
CA TYR A 39 20.76 5.74 -2.21
C TYR A 39 20.00 7.04 -2.51
N TYR A 40 18.67 7.00 -2.57
CA TYR A 40 17.87 8.18 -2.90
C TYR A 40 17.84 9.18 -1.73
N SER A 41 18.16 10.44 -2.02
CA SER A 41 18.06 11.52 -1.03
C SER A 41 16.60 11.83 -0.69
N TYR A 42 16.34 12.33 0.52
CA TYR A 42 14.98 12.67 0.95
C TYR A 42 14.33 13.71 0.03
N ASP A 43 15.07 14.70 -0.48
CA ASP A 43 14.54 15.71 -1.41
C ASP A 43 14.03 15.08 -2.70
N LYS A 44 14.79 14.12 -3.26
CA LYS A 44 14.40 13.39 -4.46
C LYS A 44 13.18 12.52 -4.21
N ILE A 45 13.14 11.84 -3.05
CA ILE A 45 11.98 11.04 -2.65
C ILE A 45 10.74 11.92 -2.52
N CYS A 46 10.81 13.04 -1.80
CA CYS A 46 9.69 13.96 -1.63
C CYS A 46 9.20 14.50 -2.98
N THR A 47 10.12 14.86 -3.87
CA THR A 47 9.79 15.35 -5.23
C THR A 47 9.09 14.29 -6.07
N LEU A 48 9.58 13.05 -6.05
CA LEU A 48 9.03 11.96 -6.86
C LEU A 48 7.68 11.47 -6.34
N LEU A 49 7.51 11.44 -5.02
CA LEU A 49 6.28 10.98 -4.37
C LEU A 49 5.23 12.08 -4.22
N GLY A 50 5.62 13.35 -4.41
CA GLY A 50 4.72 14.50 -4.23
C GLY A 50 4.27 14.69 -2.78
N ILE A 51 5.11 14.30 -1.81
CA ILE A 51 4.82 14.40 -0.38
C ILE A 51 5.62 15.52 0.27
N LEU A 52 5.05 16.11 1.33
CA LEU A 52 5.74 17.12 2.14
C LEU A 52 6.85 16.45 2.98
N VAL A 53 7.86 17.24 3.35
CA VAL A 53 8.99 16.76 4.14
C VAL A 53 8.53 16.23 5.50
N ASP A 54 7.56 16.89 6.15
CA ASP A 54 7.03 16.44 7.44
C ASP A 54 6.33 15.08 7.33
N GLU A 55 5.52 14.88 6.28
CA GLU A 55 4.86 13.61 5.98
C GLU A 55 5.90 12.50 5.71
N TYR A 56 6.96 12.83 4.97
CA TYR A 56 8.08 11.93 4.74
C TYR A 56 8.78 11.54 6.06
N ILE A 57 9.06 12.49 6.94
CA ILE A 57 9.74 12.24 8.23
C ILE A 57 8.88 11.30 9.09
N LEU A 58 7.59 11.59 9.21
CA LEU A 58 6.65 10.75 9.96
C LEU A 58 6.56 9.34 9.36
N ALA A 59 6.45 9.25 8.03
CA ALA A 59 6.38 7.98 7.33
C ALA A 59 7.66 7.16 7.53
N ARG A 60 8.83 7.76 7.33
CA ARG A 60 10.14 7.13 7.52
C ARG A 60 10.29 6.60 8.94
N ASN A 61 9.99 7.41 9.94
CA ASN A 61 10.16 7.00 11.35
C ASN A 61 9.28 5.79 11.68
N VAL A 62 8.01 5.79 11.24
CA VAL A 62 7.11 4.64 11.45
C VAL A 62 7.63 3.38 10.76
N LEU A 63 8.17 3.50 9.54
CA LEU A 63 8.73 2.35 8.83
C LEU A 63 10.00 1.80 9.51
N ILE A 64 10.80 2.66 10.14
CA ILE A 64 11.95 2.25 10.96
C ILE A 64 11.48 1.56 12.25
N ASP A 65 10.50 2.14 12.95
CA ASP A 65 9.97 1.61 14.21
C ASP A 65 9.32 0.23 14.04
N LEU A 66 8.82 -0.07 12.84
CA LEU A 66 8.23 -1.37 12.47
C LEU A 66 9.25 -2.37 11.90
N ASP A 67 10.54 -2.04 11.94
CA ASP A 67 11.63 -2.83 11.34
C ASP A 67 11.37 -3.18 9.86
N LEU A 68 10.70 -2.30 9.11
CA LEU A 68 10.45 -2.48 7.68
C LEU A 68 11.59 -1.90 6.84
N ILE A 69 12.21 -0.82 7.32
CA ILE A 69 13.38 -0.20 6.70
C ILE A 69 14.43 0.16 7.76
N ALA A 70 15.70 0.18 7.37
CA ALA A 70 16.77 0.83 8.11
C ALA A 70 17.27 2.06 7.32
N PHE A 71 17.72 3.08 8.05
CA PHE A 71 18.27 4.30 7.46
C PHE A 71 19.48 4.78 8.26
N ASP A 72 20.61 4.99 7.57
CA ASP A 72 21.87 5.43 8.21
C ASP A 72 22.18 6.93 8.05
N GLY A 73 21.26 7.69 7.43
CA GLY A 73 21.45 9.09 7.09
C GLY A 73 21.73 9.33 5.59
N SER A 74 22.14 8.29 4.86
CA SER A 74 22.49 8.36 3.44
C SER A 74 21.88 7.23 2.60
N LEU A 75 21.68 6.08 3.22
CA LEU A 75 21.30 4.83 2.60
C LEU A 75 20.06 4.27 3.28
N PHE A 76 19.09 3.87 2.47
CA PHE A 76 17.95 3.08 2.91
C PHE A 76 18.23 1.60 2.66
N GLN A 77 17.86 0.77 3.63
CA GLN A 77 17.82 -0.67 3.48
C GLN A 77 16.39 -1.16 3.74
N VAL A 78 15.79 -1.87 2.79
CA VAL A 78 14.55 -2.61 3.01
C VAL A 78 14.89 -3.89 3.76
N LEU A 79 14.23 -4.13 4.89
CA LEU A 79 14.50 -5.27 5.77
C LEU A 79 13.58 -6.45 5.44
N SER A 80 14.01 -7.65 5.83
CA SER A 80 13.12 -8.81 5.85
C SER A 80 12.05 -8.61 6.92
N LEU A 81 10.82 -9.05 6.65
CA LEU A 81 9.73 -8.88 7.59
C LEU A 81 10.04 -9.62 8.90
N PRO A 82 9.74 -9.00 10.06
CA PRO A 82 9.91 -9.67 11.34
C PRO A 82 9.00 -10.89 11.42
N ASP A 83 9.45 -11.95 12.07
CA ASP A 83 8.82 -13.27 11.98
C ASP A 83 7.41 -13.37 12.59
N LYS A 84 6.86 -12.31 13.18
CA LYS A 84 5.51 -12.32 13.75
C LYS A 84 4.99 -10.92 14.08
N THR A 85 4.06 -10.37 13.29
CA THR A 85 3.08 -9.43 13.86
C THR A 85 1.87 -10.20 14.37
N ALA A 86 1.60 -10.07 15.67
CA ALA A 86 0.46 -10.67 16.35
C ALA A 86 -0.85 -9.92 16.04
N LEU A 87 -1.18 -9.75 14.76
CA LEU A 87 -2.45 -9.18 14.33
C LEU A 87 -3.37 -10.26 13.76
N PRO A 88 -4.62 -10.36 14.21
CA PRO A 88 -5.57 -11.34 13.69
C PRO A 88 -5.98 -10.96 12.25
N SER A 89 -5.59 -11.79 11.28
CA SER A 89 -6.08 -11.69 9.89
C SER A 89 -7.58 -11.99 9.84
N PRO A 90 -8.42 -11.15 9.20
CA PRO A 90 -9.77 -11.53 8.82
C PRO A 90 -9.70 -12.64 7.75
N ALA A 91 -10.63 -13.60 7.81
CA ALA A 91 -10.69 -14.72 6.87
C ALA A 91 -10.98 -14.23 5.44
N ALA A 92 -10.13 -14.61 4.47
CA ALA A 92 -10.27 -14.24 3.07
C ALA A 92 -11.40 -15.02 2.38
N LEU A 93 -12.24 -14.32 1.63
CA LEU A 93 -13.22 -14.90 0.70
C LEU A 93 -12.50 -15.23 -0.61
N ASN A 94 -12.52 -16.49 -1.03
CA ASN A 94 -11.58 -17.06 -2.00
C ASN A 94 -12.23 -17.71 -3.23
N ASN A 95 -13.48 -17.35 -3.58
CA ASN A 95 -14.16 -17.86 -4.78
C ASN A 95 -14.94 -16.77 -5.55
N GLN A 96 -14.88 -16.83 -6.88
CA GLN A 96 -15.51 -15.87 -7.81
C GLN A 96 -17.04 -15.79 -7.67
N LYS A 97 -17.71 -16.92 -7.42
CA LYS A 97 -19.16 -16.95 -7.12
C LYS A 97 -19.52 -16.30 -5.78
N GLN A 98 -18.58 -16.22 -4.83
CA GLN A 98 -18.79 -15.52 -3.56
C GLN A 98 -18.54 -14.02 -3.71
N MET A 99 -17.59 -13.62 -4.56
CA MET A 99 -17.37 -12.21 -4.91
C MET A 99 -18.60 -11.62 -5.61
N GLU A 100 -19.20 -12.33 -6.57
CA GLU A 100 -20.41 -11.88 -7.28
C GLU A 100 -21.65 -11.72 -6.38
N GLN A 101 -21.69 -12.38 -5.22
CA GLN A 101 -22.83 -12.33 -4.29
C GLN A 101 -22.60 -11.46 -3.04
N HIS A 102 -21.36 -11.25 -2.64
CA HIS A 102 -21.02 -10.61 -1.36
C HIS A 102 -20.00 -9.48 -1.47
N ASP A 103 -19.45 -9.18 -2.66
CA ASP A 103 -18.57 -8.03 -2.85
C ASP A 103 -19.41 -6.74 -3.01
N PRO A 104 -19.42 -5.85 -2.00
CA PRO A 104 -20.21 -4.61 -2.07
C PRO A 104 -19.72 -3.69 -3.19
N ALA A 105 -18.47 -3.79 -3.66
CA ALA A 105 -17.97 -2.97 -4.76
C ALA A 105 -18.59 -3.39 -6.11
N THR A 106 -18.66 -4.69 -6.39
CA THR A 106 -19.30 -5.23 -7.59
C THR A 106 -20.82 -5.00 -7.56
N ILE A 107 -21.47 -5.19 -6.40
CA ILE A 107 -22.91 -4.90 -6.23
C ILE A 107 -23.19 -3.40 -6.43
N HIS A 108 -22.39 -2.51 -5.82
CA HIS A 108 -22.56 -1.07 -5.97
C HIS A 108 -22.34 -0.62 -7.42
N HIS A 109 -21.32 -1.17 -8.10
CA HIS A 109 -21.08 -0.88 -9.51
C HIS A 109 -22.23 -1.34 -10.40
N LEU A 110 -22.78 -2.53 -10.17
CA LEU A 110 -23.93 -3.05 -10.92
C LEU A 110 -25.19 -2.22 -10.67
N VAL A 111 -25.49 -1.87 -9.40
CA VAL A 111 -26.63 -1.02 -9.04
C VAL A 111 -26.51 0.37 -9.70
N MET A 112 -25.33 0.98 -9.67
CA MET A 112 -25.08 2.29 -10.32
C MET A 112 -25.21 2.24 -11.84
N GLN A 113 -24.73 1.17 -12.49
CA GLN A 113 -24.86 1.01 -13.94
C GLN A 113 -26.30 0.76 -14.40
N THR A 114 -27.10 0.07 -13.59
CA THR A 114 -28.48 -0.31 -13.96
C THR A 114 -29.48 0.81 -13.67
N PHE A 115 -29.27 1.59 -12.60
CA PHE A 115 -30.15 2.72 -12.24
C PHE A 115 -29.71 4.08 -12.81
N GLY A 116 -28.47 4.22 -13.29
CA GLY A 116 -27.95 5.47 -13.88
C GLY A 116 -28.32 5.74 -15.34
N ARG A 117 -29.10 4.89 -16.01
CA ARG A 117 -29.46 5.01 -17.44
C ARG A 117 -30.89 5.48 -17.71
N HIS A 118 -31.52 6.21 -16.79
CA HIS A 118 -32.89 6.72 -16.96
C HIS A 118 -33.07 8.20 -16.62
N HIS A 119 -32.20 9.06 -17.15
CA HIS A 119 -32.55 10.45 -17.42
C HIS A 119 -31.86 10.90 -18.70
N ASP A 120 -32.66 11.02 -19.77
CA ASP A 120 -32.54 11.98 -20.88
C ASP A 120 -33.25 11.44 -22.13
N ARG A 121 -34.59 11.34 -22.06
CA ARG A 121 -35.48 11.44 -23.22
C ARG A 121 -36.84 11.97 -22.79
N ASN A 122 -36.94 13.29 -22.61
CA ASN A 122 -38.10 14.06 -23.02
C ASN A 122 -37.85 15.55 -22.83
N CYS A 123 -37.45 16.21 -23.93
CA CYS A 123 -37.76 17.60 -24.22
C CYS A 123 -37.36 17.86 -25.68
N GLN A 124 -38.25 17.49 -26.60
CA GLN A 124 -38.64 18.27 -27.80
C GLN A 124 -39.76 17.54 -28.54
#